data_AF-G5NHR0-F1
#
_entry.id   AF-G5NHR0-F1
#
_cell.length_a   1.000
_cell.length_b   1.000
_cell.length_c   1.000
_cell.angle_alpha   90.00
_cell.angle_beta   90.00
_cell.angle_gamma   90.00
#
_symmetry.space_group_name_H-M   'P 1'
#
loop_
_entity.id
_entity.type
_entity.pdbx_description
1 polymer ?
#
loop_
_entity_poly.entity_id
_entity_poly.type
_entity_poly.pdbx_seq_one_letter_code
_entity_poly.pdbx_strand_id
1 'polypeptide(L)'
;MVEALKKSGLGMELFIQEGSRDPVKFSWREIQAGFAGWSSSKIFGQELEQNKTYNLSGKLTVRIYVEQSFKYGFLNINVPASTFDILPYKPSTVPSPTKPYTPLSVSAFNIRMIPDNSGKVIISPSATIKMGHFYTEYKETMVPREVPFTVTAQQNVGTQTPFVAPLAIEFRTNDLTLADADSTVILKNNKQENNGFRLSVIDVDNNTPVKFNMKTDMGSIHLDNGAGGKIIKQYKAKVEAIPGAVIKTGAFSAAMTVIVTYN
;
A
#
# COMPACT_ATOMS: atom_id res chain seq x y z
N MET A 1 -22.79 -7.26 -6.18
CA MET A 1 -21.76 -7.67 -5.18
C MET A 1 -21.49 -9.18 -5.23
N VAL A 2 -22.48 -10.03 -4.97
CA VAL A 2 -22.32 -11.51 -4.94
C VAL A 2 -21.64 -12.07 -6.18
N GLU A 3 -22.13 -11.73 -7.37
CA GLU A 3 -21.56 -12.18 -8.64
C GLU A 3 -20.10 -11.75 -8.85
N ALA A 4 -19.75 -10.52 -8.44
CA ALA A 4 -18.39 -10.00 -8.60
C ALA A 4 -17.40 -10.75 -7.69
N LEU A 5 -17.78 -11.02 -6.45
CA LEU A 5 -16.98 -11.80 -5.51
C LEU A 5 -16.83 -13.25 -6.01
N LYS A 6 -17.93 -13.90 -6.39
CA LYS A 6 -17.94 -15.28 -6.89
C LYS A 6 -17.06 -15.46 -8.13
N LYS A 7 -17.16 -14.58 -9.13
CA LYS A 7 -16.30 -14.60 -10.33
C LYS A 7 -14.81 -14.44 -10.01
N SER A 8 -14.52 -13.80 -8.89
CA SER A 8 -13.16 -13.54 -8.42
C SER A 8 -12.63 -14.60 -7.45
N GLY A 9 -13.39 -15.68 -7.21
CA GLY A 9 -13.02 -16.73 -6.25
C GLY A 9 -13.13 -16.31 -4.78
N LEU A 10 -13.86 -15.22 -4.50
CA LEU A 10 -14.05 -14.68 -3.17
C LEU A 10 -15.42 -15.04 -2.59
N GLY A 11 -15.43 -15.27 -1.28
CA GLY A 11 -16.62 -15.39 -0.44
C GLY A 11 -16.73 -14.26 0.58
N MET A 12 -17.90 -14.18 1.22
CA MET A 12 -18.19 -13.18 2.24
C MET A 12 -19.03 -13.75 3.39
N GLU A 13 -18.73 -13.30 4.60
CA GLU A 13 -19.58 -13.47 5.78
C GLU A 13 -19.96 -12.09 6.34
N LEU A 14 -21.17 -11.98 6.87
CA LEU A 14 -21.65 -10.79 7.57
C LEU A 14 -21.95 -11.15 9.02
N PHE A 15 -21.48 -10.34 9.95
CA PHE A 15 -21.75 -10.47 11.38
C PHE A 15 -22.43 -9.20 11.89
N ILE A 16 -23.53 -9.38 12.61
CA ILE A 16 -24.28 -8.28 13.24
C ILE A 16 -24.26 -8.53 14.75
N GLN A 17 -23.78 -7.56 15.50
CA GLN A 17 -23.66 -7.65 16.96
C GLN A 17 -24.25 -6.41 17.62
N GLU A 18 -25.14 -6.56 18.60
CA GLU A 18 -25.58 -5.45 19.44
C GLU A 18 -24.76 -5.45 20.74
N GLY A 19 -24.11 -4.32 21.05
CA GLY A 19 -23.23 -4.19 22.20
C GLY A 19 -22.19 -5.34 22.29
N SER A 20 -22.18 -6.06 23.41
CA SER A 20 -21.30 -7.21 23.67
C SER A 20 -21.98 -8.58 23.51
N ARG A 21 -23.21 -8.64 22.97
CA ARG A 21 -23.96 -9.91 22.79
C ARG A 21 -23.33 -10.78 21.71
N ASP A 22 -23.78 -12.02 21.59
CA ASP A 22 -23.29 -12.90 20.52
C ASP A 22 -23.66 -12.37 19.13
N PRO A 23 -22.71 -12.40 18.17
CA PRO A 23 -22.97 -11.93 16.82
C PRO A 23 -23.83 -12.94 16.05
N VAL A 24 -24.76 -12.41 15.29
CA VAL A 24 -25.52 -13.18 14.31
C VAL A 24 -24.78 -13.19 12.99
N LYS A 25 -24.60 -14.38 12.42
CA LYS A 25 -23.84 -14.61 11.20
C LYS A 25 -24.76 -14.85 10.00
N PHE A 26 -24.53 -14.16 8.89
CA PHE A 26 -24.96 -14.60 7.56
C PHE A 26 -23.77 -15.24 6.85
N SER A 27 -23.91 -16.52 6.54
CA SER A 27 -22.93 -17.30 5.79
C SER A 27 -22.94 -16.91 4.32
N TRP A 28 -21.86 -17.25 3.61
CA TRP A 28 -21.77 -17.00 2.17
C TRP A 28 -22.90 -17.66 1.38
N ARG A 29 -23.28 -18.90 1.74
CA ARG A 29 -24.40 -19.61 1.12
C ARG A 29 -25.73 -18.87 1.27
N GLU A 30 -25.99 -18.30 2.45
CA GLU A 30 -27.20 -17.49 2.69
C GLU A 30 -27.17 -16.19 1.90
N ILE A 31 -26.03 -15.51 1.86
CA ILE A 31 -25.84 -14.29 1.07
C ILE A 31 -26.02 -14.56 -0.43
N GLN A 32 -25.55 -15.71 -0.92
CA GLN A 32 -25.70 -16.14 -2.32
C GLN A 32 -27.15 -16.42 -2.70
N ALA A 33 -27.94 -16.99 -1.77
CA ALA A 33 -29.36 -17.23 -1.98
C ALA A 33 -30.18 -15.92 -2.08
N GLY A 34 -29.61 -14.80 -1.61
CA GLY A 34 -30.24 -13.49 -1.60
C GLY A 34 -31.21 -13.30 -0.42
N PHE A 35 -31.55 -12.04 -0.16
CA PHE A 35 -32.40 -11.63 0.96
C PHE A 35 -33.84 -11.36 0.53
N ALA A 36 -34.43 -12.27 -0.25
CA ALA A 36 -35.79 -12.10 -0.74
C ALA A 36 -36.82 -12.51 0.34
N GLY A 37 -37.50 -11.49 0.89
CA GLY A 37 -38.62 -11.67 1.81
C GLY A 37 -38.21 -11.99 3.25
N TRP A 38 -39.23 -12.17 4.07
CA TRP A 38 -39.11 -12.28 5.53
C TRP A 38 -38.32 -13.52 6.03
N SER A 39 -38.28 -14.59 5.23
CA SER A 39 -37.64 -15.86 5.58
C SER A 39 -36.11 -15.80 5.65
N SER A 40 -35.50 -14.80 5.01
CA SER A 40 -34.04 -14.57 5.04
C SER A 40 -33.60 -13.63 6.17
N SER A 41 -34.51 -13.23 7.06
CA SER A 41 -34.18 -12.40 8.22
C SER A 41 -33.59 -13.24 9.36
N LYS A 42 -32.72 -12.63 10.17
CA LYS A 42 -32.24 -13.21 11.43
C LYS A 42 -32.49 -12.24 12.57
N ILE A 43 -32.98 -12.77 13.68
CA ILE A 43 -33.17 -12.02 14.92
C ILE A 43 -31.79 -11.80 15.54
N PHE A 44 -31.50 -10.58 15.98
CA PHE A 44 -30.27 -10.22 16.69
C PHE A 44 -30.59 -9.24 17.82
N GLY A 45 -29.65 -9.08 18.76
CA GLY A 45 -29.78 -8.12 19.85
C GLY A 45 -30.74 -8.57 20.95
N GLN A 46 -31.12 -7.62 21.80
CA GLN A 46 -32.07 -7.86 22.87
C GLN A 46 -33.53 -7.77 22.40
N GLU A 47 -34.41 -8.48 23.11
CA GLU A 47 -35.84 -8.27 22.95
C GLU A 47 -36.23 -6.90 23.50
N LEU A 48 -37.03 -6.16 22.72
CA LEU A 48 -37.46 -4.81 23.06
C LEU A 48 -38.94 -4.84 23.38
N GLU A 49 -39.30 -4.27 24.53
CA GLU A 49 -40.71 -4.01 24.83
C GLU A 49 -41.27 -2.97 23.87
N GLN A 50 -42.53 -3.18 23.48
CA GLN A 50 -43.27 -2.27 22.61
C GLN A 50 -43.47 -0.90 23.27
N ASN A 51 -43.59 0.15 22.44
CA ASN A 51 -43.87 1.53 22.86
C ASN A 51 -42.82 2.17 23.79
N LYS A 52 -41.60 1.64 23.84
CA LYS A 52 -40.44 2.26 24.50
C LYS A 52 -39.43 2.79 23.47
N THR A 53 -38.70 3.83 23.85
CA THR A 53 -37.59 4.38 23.07
C THR A 53 -36.27 3.79 23.57
N TYR A 54 -35.44 3.32 22.65
CA TYR A 54 -34.14 2.74 22.96
C TYR A 54 -33.03 3.45 22.19
N ASN A 55 -31.88 3.61 22.84
CA ASN A 55 -30.63 4.05 22.20
C ASN A 55 -29.67 2.86 22.20
N LEU A 56 -29.62 2.15 21.07
CA LEU A 56 -28.84 0.92 20.90
C LEU A 56 -27.68 1.18 19.96
N SER A 57 -26.60 0.43 20.16
CA SER A 57 -25.46 0.45 19.27
C SER A 57 -25.09 -0.97 18.88
N GLY A 58 -24.62 -1.13 17.65
CA GLY A 58 -24.19 -2.41 17.14
C GLY A 58 -23.04 -2.28 16.17
N LYS A 59 -22.36 -3.39 15.96
CA LYS A 59 -21.26 -3.53 15.02
C LYS A 59 -21.68 -4.41 13.86
N LEU A 60 -21.51 -3.90 12.66
CA LEU A 60 -21.56 -4.67 11.42
C LEU A 60 -20.12 -5.04 11.03
N THR A 61 -19.83 -6.32 10.94
CA THR A 61 -18.51 -6.80 10.50
C THR A 61 -18.67 -7.59 9.20
N VAL A 62 -17.97 -7.15 8.15
CA VAL A 62 -17.86 -7.88 6.89
C VAL A 62 -16.53 -8.62 6.88
N ARG A 63 -16.55 -9.93 6.62
CA ARG A 63 -15.35 -10.73 6.39
C ARG A 63 -15.35 -11.19 4.95
N ILE A 64 -14.34 -10.79 4.18
CA ILE A 64 -14.09 -11.28 2.83
C ILE A 64 -12.97 -12.32 2.91
N TYR A 65 -13.14 -13.44 2.22
CA TYR A 65 -12.17 -14.54 2.26
C TYR A 65 -12.09 -15.23 0.90
N VAL A 66 -11.01 -15.98 0.70
CA VAL A 66 -10.78 -16.76 -0.53
C VAL A 66 -11.60 -18.04 -0.44
N GLU A 67 -12.58 -18.21 -1.34
CA GLU A 67 -13.43 -19.41 -1.40
C GLU A 67 -12.79 -20.49 -2.29
N GLN A 68 -12.17 -20.08 -3.39
CA GLN A 68 -11.53 -20.96 -4.37
C GLN A 68 -10.18 -20.38 -4.78
N SER A 69 -9.26 -21.21 -5.29
CA SER A 69 -7.95 -20.75 -5.77
C SER A 69 -8.10 -19.51 -6.66
N PHE A 70 -7.39 -18.44 -6.32
CA PHE A 70 -7.42 -17.20 -7.08
C PHE A 70 -7.07 -17.46 -8.54
N LYS A 71 -8.01 -17.19 -9.46
CA LYS A 71 -7.76 -17.32 -10.90
C LYS A 71 -6.93 -16.16 -11.47
N TYR A 72 -6.85 -15.04 -10.74
CA TYR A 72 -6.28 -13.79 -11.23
C TYR A 72 -5.20 -13.28 -10.27
N GLY A 73 -4.10 -12.78 -10.83
CA GLY A 73 -3.04 -12.14 -10.04
C GLY A 73 -3.55 -10.84 -9.40
N PHE A 74 -4.12 -9.94 -10.19
CA PHE A 74 -4.67 -8.67 -9.71
C PHE A 74 -6.19 -8.71 -9.64
N LEU A 75 -6.74 -8.08 -8.61
CA LEU A 75 -8.18 -7.91 -8.41
C LEU A 75 -8.52 -6.45 -8.16
N ASN A 76 -9.59 -5.96 -8.78
CA ASN A 76 -10.22 -4.68 -8.47
C ASN A 76 -11.74 -4.83 -8.59
N ILE A 77 -12.43 -5.00 -7.46
CA ILE A 77 -13.88 -5.13 -7.39
C ILE A 77 -14.47 -3.83 -6.88
N ASN A 78 -15.36 -3.23 -7.67
CA ASN A 78 -16.21 -2.15 -7.19
C ASN A 78 -17.44 -2.72 -6.49
N VAL A 79 -17.60 -2.38 -5.22
CA VAL A 79 -18.79 -2.67 -4.43
C VAL A 79 -19.66 -1.41 -4.42
N PRO A 80 -20.85 -1.44 -5.04
CA PRO A 80 -21.72 -0.27 -5.07
C PRO A 80 -22.27 0.03 -3.67
N ALA A 81 -22.75 1.27 -3.50
CA ALA A 81 -23.48 1.64 -2.30
C ALA A 81 -24.72 0.74 -2.15
N SER A 82 -25.08 0.45 -0.91
CA SER A 82 -26.19 -0.44 -0.59
C SER A 82 -26.91 0.02 0.67
N THR A 83 -28.09 -0.53 0.92
CA THR A 83 -28.90 -0.25 2.10
C THR A 83 -29.26 -1.56 2.79
N PHE A 84 -29.22 -1.55 4.12
CA PHE A 84 -29.63 -2.69 4.94
C PHE A 84 -30.74 -2.27 5.89
N ASP A 85 -31.75 -3.12 5.99
CA ASP A 85 -32.93 -2.83 6.78
C ASP A 85 -32.84 -3.55 8.12
N ILE A 86 -32.91 -2.78 9.21
CA ILE A 86 -33.02 -3.31 10.57
C ILE A 86 -34.47 -3.12 11.00
N LEU A 87 -35.14 -4.24 11.26
CA LEU A 87 -36.56 -4.24 11.61
C LEU A 87 -36.71 -4.47 13.12
N PRO A 88 -37.44 -3.61 13.85
CA PRO A 88 -37.61 -3.71 15.30
C PRO A 88 -38.68 -4.75 15.72
N TYR A 89 -39.04 -5.69 14.84
CA TYR A 89 -40.04 -6.72 15.09
C TYR A 89 -39.71 -7.98 14.30
N LYS A 90 -40.23 -9.12 14.75
CA LYS A 90 -40.10 -10.39 14.03
C LYS A 90 -41.06 -10.41 12.83
N PRO A 91 -40.54 -10.56 11.61
CA PRO A 91 -41.33 -10.60 10.38
C PRO A 91 -42.50 -11.57 10.30
N SER A 92 -42.37 -12.74 10.94
CA SER A 92 -43.31 -13.84 10.78
C SER A 92 -44.56 -13.71 11.66
N THR A 93 -44.60 -12.72 12.57
CA THR A 93 -45.64 -12.63 13.61
C THR A 93 -46.40 -11.30 13.60
N VAL A 94 -46.01 -10.34 12.76
CA VAL A 94 -46.61 -9.01 12.72
C VAL A 94 -46.79 -8.58 11.26
N PRO A 95 -47.95 -8.05 10.85
CA PRO A 95 -48.13 -7.50 9.51
C PRO A 95 -47.13 -6.37 9.24
N SER A 96 -46.79 -6.14 7.96
CA SER A 96 -45.86 -5.10 7.54
C SER A 96 -46.22 -3.75 8.20
N PRO A 97 -45.27 -3.06 8.85
CA PRO A 97 -45.53 -1.80 9.52
C PRO A 97 -45.94 -0.74 8.50
N THR A 98 -46.83 0.15 8.94
CA THR A 98 -47.27 1.32 8.16
C THR A 98 -46.28 2.47 8.19
N LYS A 99 -45.31 2.47 9.13
CA LYS A 99 -44.22 3.45 9.17
C LYS A 99 -42.96 2.88 8.53
N PRO A 100 -42.33 3.62 7.59
CA PRO A 100 -41.06 3.21 7.03
C PRO A 100 -39.99 3.23 8.13
N TYR A 101 -39.20 2.16 8.19
CA TYR A 101 -37.96 2.14 8.97
C TYR A 101 -36.88 2.93 8.23
N THR A 102 -35.88 3.43 8.95
CA THR A 102 -34.73 4.10 8.34
C THR A 102 -33.71 3.05 7.93
N PRO A 103 -33.45 2.86 6.62
CA PRO A 103 -32.42 1.94 6.17
C PRO A 103 -31.03 2.43 6.58
N LEU A 104 -30.14 1.50 6.90
CA LEU A 104 -28.73 1.77 7.11
C LEU A 104 -28.01 1.81 5.76
N SER A 105 -27.55 2.98 5.36
CA SER A 105 -26.80 3.17 4.12
C SER A 105 -25.32 2.81 4.31
N VAL A 106 -24.80 2.03 3.36
CA VAL A 106 -23.38 1.71 3.24
C VAL A 106 -22.87 2.33 1.94
N SER A 107 -21.82 3.15 2.05
CA SER A 107 -21.19 3.78 0.90
C SER A 107 -20.53 2.75 -0.03
N ALA A 108 -20.40 3.12 -1.31
CA ALA A 108 -19.63 2.33 -2.25
C ALA A 108 -18.16 2.26 -1.82
N PHE A 109 -17.49 1.14 -2.08
CA PHE A 109 -16.07 0.96 -1.81
C PHE A 109 -15.42 0.04 -2.84
N ASN A 110 -14.10 0.04 -2.91
CA ASN A 110 -13.35 -0.87 -3.79
C ASN A 110 -12.55 -1.88 -2.98
N ILE A 111 -12.53 -3.13 -3.45
CA ILE A 111 -11.63 -4.17 -2.95
C ILE A 111 -10.54 -4.36 -3.99
N ARG A 112 -9.29 -4.11 -3.62
CA ARG A 112 -8.13 -4.32 -4.49
C ARG A 112 -7.21 -5.36 -3.89
N MET A 113 -6.76 -6.30 -4.72
CA MET A 113 -5.68 -7.23 -4.36
C MET A 113 -4.58 -7.13 -5.39
N ILE A 114 -3.36 -6.96 -4.89
CA ILE A 114 -2.14 -6.83 -5.67
C ILE A 114 -1.28 -8.04 -5.28
N PRO A 115 -0.91 -8.91 -6.23
CA PRO A 115 -0.18 -10.12 -5.89
C PRO A 115 1.29 -9.80 -5.61
N ASP A 116 1.97 -10.69 -4.91
CA ASP A 116 3.41 -10.63 -4.79
C ASP A 116 4.07 -10.73 -6.18
N ASN A 117 5.23 -10.10 -6.37
CA ASN A 117 5.97 -10.04 -7.65
C ASN A 117 5.19 -9.40 -8.83
N SER A 118 4.11 -8.68 -8.52
CA SER A 118 3.27 -7.91 -9.46
C SER A 118 4.02 -6.83 -10.23
N GLY A 119 5.11 -6.33 -9.68
CA GLY A 119 5.95 -5.32 -10.30
C GLY A 119 7.44 -5.58 -10.13
N LYS A 120 8.23 -4.78 -10.83
CA LYS A 120 9.69 -4.81 -10.82
C LYS A 120 10.22 -3.41 -10.59
N VAL A 121 11.30 -3.31 -9.82
CA VAL A 121 12.11 -2.09 -9.69
C VAL A 121 13.32 -2.22 -10.61
N ILE A 122 13.58 -1.21 -11.42
CA ILE A 122 14.69 -1.15 -12.37
C ILE A 122 15.51 0.11 -12.09
N ILE A 123 16.82 -0.05 -11.92
CA ILE A 123 17.77 1.05 -11.79
C ILE A 123 18.52 1.19 -13.11
N SER A 124 18.45 2.37 -13.73
CA SER A 124 19.07 2.66 -15.04
C SER A 124 20.13 3.76 -14.93
N PRO A 125 21.26 3.68 -15.66
CA PRO A 125 21.60 2.65 -16.67
C PRO A 125 22.09 1.33 -16.06
N SER A 126 22.45 1.32 -14.78
CA SER A 126 22.93 0.13 -14.08
C SER A 126 22.65 0.24 -12.59
N ALA A 127 22.45 -0.90 -11.93
CA ALA A 127 22.38 -0.98 -10.46
C ALA A 127 23.72 -0.63 -9.78
N THR A 128 24.83 -0.58 -10.54
CA THR A 128 26.13 -0.10 -10.06
C THR A 128 26.44 1.26 -10.66
N ILE A 129 26.50 2.28 -9.81
CA ILE A 129 26.84 3.65 -10.19
C ILE A 129 28.34 3.85 -10.00
N LYS A 130 29.07 4.13 -11.08
CA LYS A 130 30.52 4.35 -11.04
C LYS A 130 30.83 5.83 -10.83
N MET A 131 31.38 6.19 -9.67
CA MET A 131 31.75 7.57 -9.33
C MET A 131 33.14 8.00 -9.87
N GLY A 132 33.89 7.05 -10.45
CA GLY A 132 35.24 7.27 -10.96
C GLY A 132 36.29 7.49 -9.86
N HIS A 133 37.42 8.09 -10.22
CA HIS A 133 38.56 8.30 -9.32
C HIS A 133 38.57 9.70 -8.71
N PHE A 134 38.77 9.81 -7.39
CA PHE A 134 38.95 11.08 -6.70
C PHE A 134 40.42 11.27 -6.36
N TYR A 135 41.03 12.33 -6.87
CA TYR A 135 42.46 12.62 -6.68
C TYR A 135 42.67 13.49 -5.44
N THR A 136 43.49 13.02 -4.51
CA THR A 136 43.72 13.68 -3.21
C THR A 136 44.55 14.95 -3.31
N GLU A 137 45.28 15.12 -4.41
CA GLU A 137 46.18 16.25 -4.69
C GLU A 137 45.45 17.59 -4.81
N TYR A 138 44.15 17.56 -5.14
CA TYR A 138 43.32 18.74 -5.37
C TYR A 138 42.26 18.93 -4.28
N LYS A 139 42.54 18.51 -3.05
CA LYS A 139 41.57 18.49 -1.95
C LYS A 139 40.83 19.83 -1.77
N GLU A 140 41.54 20.95 -1.89
CA GLU A 140 40.98 22.30 -1.69
C GLU A 140 40.08 22.77 -2.86
N THR A 141 40.27 22.22 -4.05
CA THR A 141 39.52 22.55 -5.26
C THR A 141 38.60 21.42 -5.71
N MET A 142 38.43 20.38 -4.89
CA MET A 142 37.69 19.18 -5.27
C MET A 142 36.18 19.45 -5.28
N VAL A 143 35.64 19.52 -6.48
CA VAL A 143 34.20 19.71 -6.74
C VAL A 143 33.44 18.40 -6.48
N PRO A 144 32.21 18.46 -5.95
CA PRO A 144 31.34 17.29 -5.87
C PRO A 144 31.19 16.59 -7.22
N ARG A 145 31.14 15.25 -7.20
CA ARG A 145 30.81 14.46 -8.39
C ARG A 145 29.38 13.99 -8.32
N GLU A 146 28.66 14.22 -9.40
CA GLU A 146 27.27 13.83 -9.54
C GLU A 146 27.12 12.87 -10.72
N VAL A 147 26.45 11.75 -10.51
CA VAL A 147 26.14 10.77 -11.56
C VAL A 147 24.63 10.54 -11.58
N PRO A 148 23.94 10.82 -12.71
CA PRO A 148 22.51 10.62 -12.80
C PRO A 148 22.15 9.15 -12.91
N PHE A 149 20.99 8.78 -12.36
CA PHE A 149 20.37 7.48 -12.52
C PHE A 149 18.86 7.60 -12.41
N THR A 150 18.12 6.58 -12.82
CA THR A 150 16.67 6.52 -12.63
C THR A 150 16.24 5.30 -11.85
N VAL A 151 15.16 5.44 -11.10
CA VAL A 151 14.43 4.33 -10.49
C VAL A 151 13.09 4.22 -11.21
N THR A 152 12.84 3.07 -11.83
CA THR A 152 11.58 2.76 -12.49
C THR A 152 10.84 1.70 -11.69
N ALA A 153 9.60 1.96 -11.31
CA ALA A 153 8.66 0.93 -10.87
C ALA A 153 7.78 0.57 -12.05
N GLN A 154 7.73 -0.72 -12.39
CA GLN A 154 7.04 -1.23 -13.56
C GLN A 154 6.09 -2.37 -13.16
N GLN A 155 4.93 -2.41 -13.78
CA GLN A 155 3.98 -3.52 -13.74
C GLN A 155 4.50 -4.69 -14.57
N ASN A 156 4.49 -5.91 -14.02
CA ASN A 156 4.91 -7.11 -14.76
C ASN A 156 3.74 -7.94 -15.28
N VAL A 157 2.57 -7.83 -14.64
CA VAL A 157 1.38 -8.63 -14.96
C VAL A 157 0.17 -7.70 -15.11
N GLY A 158 -0.67 -7.96 -16.10
CA GLY A 158 -1.88 -7.17 -16.35
C GLY A 158 -2.94 -7.31 -15.25
N THR A 159 -3.77 -6.28 -15.08
CA THR A 159 -4.97 -6.33 -14.23
C THR A 159 -6.23 -6.63 -15.05
N GLN A 160 -7.26 -7.21 -14.43
CA GLN A 160 -8.57 -7.40 -15.08
C GLN A 160 -9.24 -6.06 -15.38
N THR A 161 -9.15 -5.12 -14.45
CA THR A 161 -9.73 -3.78 -14.56
C THR A 161 -8.66 -2.77 -14.19
N PRO A 162 -8.39 -1.75 -15.05
CA PRO A 162 -7.39 -0.75 -14.76
C PRO A 162 -7.66 -0.01 -13.45
N PHE A 163 -6.60 0.33 -12.74
CA PHE A 163 -6.69 1.20 -11.58
C PHE A 163 -5.38 1.92 -11.31
N VAL A 164 -5.48 2.99 -10.51
CA VAL A 164 -4.34 3.77 -10.07
C VAL A 164 -4.00 3.38 -8.64
N ALA A 165 -2.72 3.13 -8.38
CA ALA A 165 -2.19 2.82 -7.06
C ALA A 165 -1.07 3.81 -6.70
N PRO A 166 -1.15 4.47 -5.53
CA PRO A 166 -0.05 5.28 -5.03
C PRO A 166 1.12 4.39 -4.61
N LEU A 167 2.34 4.87 -4.85
CA LEU A 167 3.58 4.20 -4.49
C LEU A 167 4.41 5.08 -3.56
N ALA A 168 5.10 4.44 -2.62
CA ALA A 168 6.21 5.02 -1.87
C ALA A 168 7.53 4.40 -2.32
N ILE A 169 8.60 5.17 -2.22
CA ILE A 169 9.98 4.74 -2.44
C ILE A 169 10.80 4.95 -1.16
N GLU A 170 11.74 4.04 -0.91
CA GLU A 170 12.66 4.07 0.22
C GLU A 170 14.06 3.65 -0.25
N PHE A 171 15.08 4.39 0.17
CA PHE A 171 16.49 4.02 -0.02
C PHE A 171 17.04 3.50 1.30
N ARG A 172 17.18 2.18 1.42
CA ARG A 172 17.73 1.52 2.61
C ARG A 172 19.23 1.39 2.54
N THR A 173 19.88 1.71 3.64
CA THR A 173 21.35 1.78 3.73
C THR A 173 22.00 0.57 4.35
N ASN A 174 21.24 -0.42 4.84
CA ASN A 174 21.75 -1.71 5.33
C ASN A 174 23.00 -1.56 6.22
N ASP A 175 22.86 -0.82 7.33
CA ASP A 175 23.89 -0.57 8.35
C ASP A 175 25.05 0.37 7.98
N LEU A 176 24.97 1.09 6.85
CA LEU A 176 25.92 2.17 6.57
C LEU A 176 25.75 3.33 7.57
N THR A 177 26.88 3.96 7.94
CA THR A 177 26.89 5.08 8.88
C THR A 177 26.28 6.32 8.24
N LEU A 178 25.17 6.79 8.80
CA LEU A 178 24.46 7.98 8.34
C LEU A 178 25.00 9.26 8.99
N ALA A 179 24.84 10.38 8.27
CA ALA A 179 25.13 11.73 8.74
C ALA A 179 24.13 12.73 8.12
N ASP A 180 24.31 14.01 8.46
CA ASP A 180 23.51 15.13 7.92
C ASP A 180 21.98 14.88 8.01
N ALA A 181 21.50 14.53 9.20
CA ALA A 181 20.10 14.18 9.46
C ALA A 181 19.57 13.09 8.51
N ASP A 182 20.35 12.00 8.39
CA ASP A 182 20.08 10.81 7.60
C ASP A 182 20.02 11.01 6.08
N SER A 183 20.58 12.11 5.57
CA SER A 183 20.61 12.41 4.13
C SER A 183 21.94 12.03 3.46
N THR A 184 22.95 11.67 4.24
CA THR A 184 24.26 11.27 3.71
C THR A 184 24.75 9.98 4.37
N VAL A 185 25.56 9.22 3.62
CA VAL A 185 26.33 8.07 4.11
C VAL A 185 27.81 8.45 4.15
N ILE A 186 28.48 8.18 5.27
CA ILE A 186 29.93 8.30 5.36
C ILE A 186 30.58 7.10 4.66
N LEU A 187 31.46 7.38 3.69
CA LEU A 187 32.10 6.35 2.89
C LEU A 187 33.34 5.79 3.60
N LYS A 188 33.55 4.48 3.45
CA LYS A 188 34.71 3.76 3.98
C LYS A 188 35.57 3.22 2.85
N ASN A 189 36.88 3.23 3.05
CA ASN A 189 37.80 2.56 2.13
C ASN A 189 37.79 1.03 2.35
N ASN A 190 38.55 0.31 1.53
CA ASN A 190 38.73 -1.14 1.62
C ASN A 190 39.31 -1.64 2.96
N LYS A 191 39.86 -0.76 3.79
CA LYS A 191 40.32 -1.06 5.16
C LYS A 191 39.25 -0.80 6.23
N GLN A 192 38.00 -0.51 5.82
CA GLN A 192 36.89 -0.15 6.71
C GLN A 192 37.10 1.15 7.49
N GLU A 193 38.01 2.00 7.05
CA GLU A 193 38.25 3.32 7.63
C GLU A 193 37.45 4.38 6.88
N ASN A 194 36.91 5.37 7.60
CA ASN A 194 36.27 6.53 6.97
C ASN A 194 37.26 7.18 5.98
N ASN A 195 36.85 7.31 4.72
CA ASN A 195 37.74 7.75 3.64
C ASN A 195 37.75 9.27 3.43
N GLY A 196 36.95 10.01 4.20
CA GLY A 196 36.81 11.47 4.12
C GLY A 196 35.76 11.97 3.13
N PHE A 197 34.99 11.08 2.51
CA PHE A 197 33.88 11.41 1.61
C PHE A 197 32.53 11.01 2.19
N ARG A 198 31.49 11.69 1.71
CA ARG A 198 30.09 11.32 1.94
C ARG A 198 29.34 11.13 0.62
N LEU A 199 28.34 10.25 0.64
CA LEU A 199 27.42 9.98 -0.46
C LEU A 199 26.01 10.46 -0.10
N SER A 200 25.37 11.22 -0.97
CA SER A 200 23.94 11.51 -0.93
C SER A 200 23.25 11.06 -2.22
N VAL A 201 21.96 10.74 -2.13
CA VAL A 201 21.07 10.63 -3.29
C VAL A 201 20.21 11.88 -3.34
N ILE A 202 20.18 12.58 -4.47
CA ILE A 202 19.37 13.79 -4.64
C ILE A 202 18.24 13.47 -5.61
N ASP A 203 17.01 13.80 -5.23
CA ASP A 203 15.85 13.79 -6.12
C ASP A 203 15.98 14.96 -7.10
N VAL A 204 15.93 14.68 -8.40
CA VAL A 204 16.16 15.69 -9.44
C VAL A 204 14.97 16.64 -9.59
N ASP A 205 13.74 16.19 -9.31
CA ASP A 205 12.53 16.98 -9.55
C ASP A 205 12.48 18.20 -8.63
N ASN A 206 12.95 18.07 -7.40
CA ASN A 206 12.94 19.13 -6.38
C ASN A 206 14.35 19.53 -5.91
N ASN A 207 15.40 18.90 -6.44
CA ASN A 207 16.80 19.07 -6.03
C ASN A 207 17.02 18.94 -4.51
N THR A 208 16.27 18.04 -3.86
CA THR A 208 16.39 17.80 -2.41
C THR A 208 17.12 16.49 -2.12
N PRO A 209 17.94 16.44 -1.05
CA PRO A 209 18.52 15.19 -0.59
C PRO A 209 17.44 14.21 -0.12
N VAL A 210 17.54 12.98 -0.59
CA VAL A 210 16.76 11.85 -0.06
C VAL A 210 17.19 11.59 1.37
N LYS A 211 16.22 11.43 2.27
CA LYS A 211 16.47 10.86 3.60
C LYS A 211 16.47 9.34 3.52
N PHE A 212 17.56 8.73 3.92
CA PHE A 212 17.72 7.29 3.93
C PHE A 212 16.83 6.64 5.00
N ASN A 213 16.45 5.38 4.77
CA ASN A 213 15.58 4.59 5.66
C ASN A 213 14.22 5.25 5.97
N MET A 214 13.77 6.17 5.11
CA MET A 214 12.49 6.85 5.22
C MET A 214 11.71 6.68 3.92
N LYS A 215 10.42 6.35 4.04
CA LYS A 215 9.51 6.29 2.91
C LYS A 215 9.15 7.70 2.44
N THR A 216 9.20 7.93 1.14
CA THR A 216 8.71 9.15 0.49
C THR A 216 7.76 8.81 -0.64
N ASP A 217 6.92 9.76 -1.03
CA ASP A 217 6.03 9.58 -2.17
C ASP A 217 6.84 9.36 -3.46
N MET A 218 6.52 8.31 -4.20
CA MET A 218 7.05 8.09 -5.55
C MET A 218 6.09 8.64 -6.62
N GLY A 219 4.82 8.86 -6.25
CA GLY A 219 3.72 9.15 -7.15
C GLY A 219 2.86 7.91 -7.40
N SER A 220 1.97 8.00 -8.39
CA SER A 220 1.02 6.92 -8.69
C SER A 220 1.40 6.13 -9.94
N ILE A 221 1.24 4.80 -9.88
CA ILE A 221 1.34 3.92 -11.04
C ILE A 221 -0.05 3.62 -11.59
N HIS A 222 -0.20 3.74 -12.91
CA HIS A 222 -1.37 3.28 -13.65
C HIS A 222 -1.18 1.80 -13.97
N LEU A 223 -2.02 0.94 -13.41
CA LEU A 223 -1.97 -0.50 -13.67
C LEU A 223 -3.00 -0.84 -14.74
N ASP A 224 -2.52 -1.37 -15.86
CA ASP A 224 -3.30 -1.63 -17.07
C ASP A 224 -3.49 -3.13 -17.32
N ASN A 225 -4.36 -3.47 -18.27
CA ASN A 225 -4.60 -4.87 -18.67
C ASN A 225 -3.39 -5.53 -19.34
N GLY A 226 -2.48 -4.76 -19.94
CA GLY A 226 -1.35 -5.25 -20.73
C GLY A 226 0.01 -5.28 -20.02
N ALA A 227 0.06 -5.07 -18.70
CA ALA A 227 1.31 -4.92 -17.94
C ALA A 227 2.22 -3.74 -18.39
N GLY A 228 1.62 -2.68 -18.94
CA GLY A 228 2.36 -1.52 -19.45
C GLY A 228 2.65 -0.44 -18.41
N GLY A 229 2.03 -0.54 -17.23
CA GLY A 229 2.12 0.47 -16.18
C GLY A 229 3.55 0.72 -15.72
N LYS A 230 3.98 1.98 -15.69
CA LYS A 230 5.28 2.36 -15.11
C LYS A 230 5.28 3.78 -14.59
N ILE A 231 6.13 4.01 -13.60
CA ILE A 231 6.52 5.34 -13.12
C ILE A 231 8.04 5.40 -13.02
N ILE A 232 8.62 6.52 -13.45
CA ILE A 232 10.07 6.73 -13.50
C ILE A 232 10.40 7.96 -12.68
N LYS A 233 11.33 7.82 -11.74
CA LYS A 233 11.89 8.92 -10.95
C LYS A 233 13.37 9.09 -11.27
N GLN A 234 13.80 10.35 -11.34
CA GLN A 234 15.17 10.72 -11.67
C GLN A 234 15.92 11.11 -10.40
N TYR A 235 17.12 10.58 -10.26
CA TYR A 235 17.98 10.84 -9.12
C TYR A 235 19.41 11.13 -9.59
N LYS A 236 20.21 11.71 -8.71
CA LYS A 236 21.66 11.77 -8.88
C LYS A 236 22.35 11.29 -7.62
N ALA A 237 23.35 10.43 -7.79
CA ALA A 237 24.28 10.07 -6.74
C ALA A 237 25.34 11.17 -6.67
N LYS A 238 25.51 11.79 -5.50
CA LYS A 238 26.48 12.86 -5.28
C LYS A 238 27.50 12.41 -4.24
N VAL A 239 28.78 12.46 -4.61
CA VAL A 239 29.90 12.24 -3.68
C VAL A 239 30.70 13.53 -3.54
N GLU A 240 30.96 13.92 -2.29
CA GLU A 240 31.72 15.11 -1.96
C GLU A 240 32.60 14.89 -0.72
N ALA A 241 33.65 15.68 -0.57
CA ALA A 241 34.49 15.65 0.62
C ALA A 241 33.70 16.15 1.83
N ILE A 242 33.97 15.53 2.98
CA ILE A 242 33.49 16.02 4.27
C ILE A 242 34.40 17.18 4.69
N PRO A 243 33.88 18.40 4.93
CA PRO A 243 34.69 19.52 5.38
C PRO A 243 35.50 19.19 6.64
N GLY A 244 36.80 19.50 6.63
CA GLY A 244 37.71 19.22 7.74
C GLY A 244 38.18 17.77 7.88
N ALA A 245 37.60 16.80 7.15
CA ALA A 245 38.03 15.41 7.23
C ALA A 245 39.34 15.16 6.45
N VAL A 246 40.16 14.20 6.94
CA VAL A 246 41.32 13.71 6.19
C VAL A 246 40.84 12.73 5.12
N ILE A 247 41.23 12.97 3.87
CA ILE A 247 40.92 12.04 2.78
C ILE A 247 41.95 10.91 2.81
N LYS A 248 41.45 9.67 2.89
CA LYS A 248 42.29 8.47 2.87
C LYS A 248 42.15 7.78 1.53
N THR A 249 43.28 7.38 0.95
CA THR A 249 43.30 6.65 -0.32
C THR A 249 42.76 5.23 -0.17
N GLY A 250 42.37 4.65 -1.30
CA GLY A 250 41.82 3.29 -1.39
C GLY A 250 40.49 3.26 -2.13
N ALA A 251 40.14 2.08 -2.65
CA ALA A 251 38.82 1.85 -3.22
C ALA A 251 37.75 1.98 -2.14
N PHE A 252 36.57 2.47 -2.52
CA PHE A 252 35.40 2.57 -1.65
C PHE A 252 34.14 2.19 -2.44
N SER A 253 33.11 1.76 -1.72
CA SER A 253 31.80 1.42 -2.27
C SER A 253 30.75 1.51 -1.19
N ALA A 254 29.51 1.78 -1.57
CA ALA A 254 28.35 1.72 -0.71
C ALA A 254 27.24 0.93 -1.44
N ALA A 255 26.55 0.06 -0.71
CA ALA A 255 25.43 -0.71 -1.23
C ALA A 255 24.13 -0.24 -0.54
N MET A 256 23.13 0.08 -1.35
CA MET A 256 21.80 0.48 -0.87
C MET A 256 20.74 -0.38 -1.54
N THR A 257 19.63 -0.61 -0.85
CA THR A 257 18.46 -1.27 -1.41
C THR A 257 17.38 -0.24 -1.69
N VAL A 258 16.92 -0.19 -2.94
CA VAL A 258 15.77 0.63 -3.31
C VAL A 258 14.51 -0.22 -3.19
N ILE A 259 13.56 0.24 -2.38
CA ILE A 259 12.31 -0.46 -2.11
C ILE A 259 11.17 0.42 -2.57
N VAL A 260 10.24 -0.17 -3.32
CA VAL A 260 9.01 0.48 -3.75
C VAL A 260 7.84 -0.31 -3.16
N THR A 261 6.92 0.38 -2.49
CA THR A 261 5.74 -0.23 -1.86
C THR A 261 4.47 0.47 -2.30
N TYR A 262 3.37 -0.28 -2.43
CA TYR A 262 2.04 0.29 -2.57
C TYR A 262 1.63 0.97 -1.26
N ASN A 263 1.02 2.16 -1.36
CA ASN A 263 0.47 2.92 -0.23
C ASN A 263 -1.02 2.63 0.00
#